data_AF-A0A0C9S8Z3-F1
#
_entry.id   AF-A0A0C9S8Z3-F1
#
_cell.length_a   1.000
_cell.length_b   1.000
_cell.length_c   1.000
_cell.angle_alpha   90.00
_cell.angle_beta   90.00
_cell.angle_gamma   90.00
#
_symmetry.space_group_name_H-M   'P 1'
#
loop_
_entity.id
_entity.type
_entity.pdbx_description
1 polymer ?
#
loop_
_entity_poly.entity_id
_entity_poly.type
_entity_poly.pdbx_seq_one_letter_code
_entity_poly.pdbx_strand_id
1 'polypeptide(L)'
;MNRLAHRLGSLPIYRPEVFGTYYHSGRVSAWSCERAAVPASRAGESGEGCVAASAVEAAKDKHKAPMETMTIGFHCSSAHLPSNDATGPRCASSSSSISLRRAVFSRSVRRLLKSNVTETTYLRLTSGPHKFVREHYTSCSPIVGALRTQAEAVAPTSFEEADELVDINWDGLGFGILPTDYMYLMKCGKDGEFCEGDLRPFGTIELSPSAGVLNYGQGLFEGLKAYRRADGRITLFRPEENALRMIKGAERLCMPAPSVEQFVEAVKQTVLANKRWIPPSGKGSLYVRPLLMGSGPVLGLAPAPEVTFLIYVSPVGNYFKEGLAPIHLEVETKHHRATPGGTGGIKTIGNYAPVLRIQSGAKAKGFSDVVYLDAINKKYLEEVSSCNIFVVKDNAISTPALHGTILPGVTRKSIIEVARSRGYEVQERLVSVDELLDASEVFCTGTAVVVSPVGSVTYLEKRVTYKNGAPGEVSLELYSALTGIQMGSKEDSMGWTMELN
;
A
#
# COMPACT_ATOMS: atom_id res chain seq x y z
N MET A 1 55.66 50.25 -2.26
CA MET A 1 55.34 49.41 -3.46
C MET A 1 53.89 48.95 -3.29
N ASN A 2 52.90 49.70 -3.80
CA ASN A 2 52.17 49.43 -5.05
C ASN A 2 51.66 47.96 -5.12
N ARG A 3 50.37 47.60 -5.27
CA ARG A 3 49.17 48.29 -5.77
C ARG A 3 47.90 47.48 -5.39
N LEU A 4 46.80 48.23 -5.27
CA LEU A 4 45.40 47.96 -5.64
C LEU A 4 44.71 46.62 -5.28
N ALA A 5 43.61 46.74 -4.52
CA ALA A 5 42.33 46.13 -4.89
C ALA A 5 41.16 47.01 -4.38
N HIS A 6 40.33 47.47 -5.32
CA HIS A 6 39.11 48.23 -5.09
C HIS A 6 37.90 47.29 -5.21
N ARG A 7 37.01 47.33 -4.21
CA ARG A 7 35.54 47.44 -4.32
C ARG A 7 34.76 46.49 -5.25
N LEU A 8 33.90 45.64 -4.67
CA LEU A 8 32.42 45.77 -4.58
C LEU A 8 31.72 44.40 -4.44
N GLY A 9 30.61 44.38 -3.68
CA GLY A 9 29.48 43.49 -3.95
C GLY A 9 29.15 42.46 -2.87
N SER A 10 28.42 42.90 -1.86
CA SER A 10 27.79 42.12 -0.79
C SER A 10 26.67 41.17 -1.26
N LEU A 11 26.71 39.91 -0.83
CA LEU A 11 25.57 38.97 -0.78
C LEU A 11 25.46 38.39 0.65
N PRO A 12 24.24 38.22 1.21
CA PRO A 12 24.07 37.82 2.60
C PRO A 12 24.27 36.30 2.81
N ILE A 13 25.08 35.97 3.82
CA ILE A 13 25.30 34.62 4.35
C ILE A 13 24.21 34.33 5.38
N TYR A 14 23.41 33.29 5.14
CA TYR A 14 22.43 32.76 6.09
C TYR A 14 23.18 31.99 7.19
N ARG A 15 23.05 32.41 8.46
CA ARG A 15 23.49 31.64 9.65
C ARG A 15 22.26 30.98 10.29
N PRO A 16 22.32 29.70 10.69
CA PRO A 16 21.24 29.08 11.46
C PRO A 16 21.32 29.51 12.93
N GLU A 17 20.25 30.09 13.45
CA GLU A 17 20.06 30.29 14.89
C GLU A 17 19.59 28.99 15.55
N VAL A 18 20.30 28.61 16.61
CA VAL A 18 20.01 27.48 17.49
C VAL A 18 19.04 27.97 18.57
N PHE A 19 17.82 27.45 18.59
CA PHE A 19 16.92 27.59 19.73
C PHE A 19 16.95 26.32 20.58
N GLY A 20 17.61 26.40 21.73
CA GLY A 20 17.48 25.42 22.80
C GLY A 20 16.22 25.69 23.62
N THR A 21 15.46 24.64 23.93
CA THR A 21 14.34 24.69 24.87
C THR A 21 14.69 23.96 26.16
N TYR A 22 14.73 24.73 27.25
CA TYR A 22 14.79 24.23 28.62
C TYR A 22 13.40 23.73 29.06
N TYR A 23 13.35 22.56 29.69
CA TYR A 23 12.16 22.04 30.37
C TYR A 23 12.16 22.46 31.84
N HIS A 24 11.09 23.13 32.28
CA HIS A 24 10.69 23.10 33.69
C HIS A 24 9.17 23.05 33.89
N SER A 25 8.79 22.03 34.66
CA SER A 25 7.56 21.71 35.40
C SER A 25 6.33 22.64 35.32
N GLY A 26 5.21 22.02 34.94
CA GLY A 26 4.03 21.87 35.80
C GLY A 26 3.03 23.02 35.88
N ARG A 27 1.85 22.83 35.28
CA ARG A 27 0.54 22.82 35.97
C ARG A 27 -0.59 22.51 34.99
N VAL A 28 -1.54 21.74 35.49
CA VAL A 28 -2.79 21.35 34.85
C VAL A 28 -3.77 22.53 34.87
N SER A 29 -4.41 22.83 33.74
CA SER A 29 -5.68 23.57 33.72
C SER A 29 -6.49 23.26 32.47
N ALA A 30 -7.76 22.92 32.73
CA ALA A 30 -8.81 22.65 31.77
C ALA A 30 -9.11 23.87 30.89
N TRP A 31 -9.46 23.63 29.63
CA TRP A 31 -9.96 24.66 28.72
C TRP A 31 -11.48 24.58 28.62
N SER A 32 -12.14 25.59 29.17
CA SER A 32 -13.53 25.96 28.88
C SER A 32 -13.58 26.95 27.71
N CYS A 33 -14.60 26.79 26.88
CA CYS A 33 -14.86 27.56 25.67
C CYS A 33 -15.44 28.95 26.00
N GLU A 34 -14.78 30.03 25.59
CA GLU A 34 -15.35 31.39 25.59
C GLU A 34 -15.42 31.97 24.18
N ARG A 35 -16.61 32.48 23.85
CA ARG A 35 -16.97 33.16 22.60
C ARG A 35 -16.40 34.57 22.58
N ALA A 36 -15.83 34.97 21.45
CA ALA A 36 -15.52 36.36 21.15
C ALA A 36 -16.77 37.09 20.59
N ALA A 37 -17.03 38.29 21.12
CA ALA A 37 -18.05 39.22 20.67
C ALA A 37 -17.49 40.23 19.63
N VAL A 38 -18.35 40.73 18.74
CA VAL A 38 -18.11 41.84 17.80
C VAL A 38 -19.07 43.00 18.17
N PRO A 39 -18.66 44.28 18.08
CA PRO A 39 -19.40 45.40 18.68
C PRO A 39 -20.50 46.01 17.77
N ALA A 40 -21.42 46.72 18.43
CA ALA A 40 -22.64 47.32 17.88
C ALA A 40 -22.48 48.78 17.41
N SER A 41 -23.31 49.19 16.44
CA SER A 41 -23.73 50.59 16.25
C SER A 41 -25.20 50.69 15.79
N ARG A 42 -25.86 51.73 16.34
CA ARG A 42 -27.27 52.20 16.34
C ARG A 42 -27.87 52.46 14.95
N ALA A 43 -29.17 52.70 14.71
CA ALA A 43 -30.50 52.48 15.34
C ALA A 43 -31.53 53.03 14.31
N GLY A 44 -32.73 52.44 14.18
CA GLY A 44 -33.79 53.00 13.31
C GLY A 44 -34.99 52.07 13.06
N GLU A 45 -35.93 52.14 14.00
CA GLU A 45 -37.39 51.90 13.95
C GLU A 45 -38.10 50.88 13.03
N SER A 46 -38.88 50.03 13.71
CA SER A 46 -40.23 49.51 13.40
C SER A 46 -40.41 48.50 12.26
N GLY A 47 -40.97 47.33 12.61
CA GLY A 47 -41.52 46.37 11.65
C GLY A 47 -41.30 44.93 12.10
N GLU A 48 -42.34 44.30 12.63
CA GLU A 48 -42.43 42.85 12.77
C GLU A 48 -42.09 42.18 11.42
N GLY A 49 -41.14 41.23 11.46
CA GLY A 49 -40.66 40.59 10.25
C GLY A 49 -39.72 39.43 10.55
N CYS A 50 -40.28 38.28 10.98
CA CYS A 50 -39.67 37.00 10.68
C CYS A 50 -39.81 36.74 9.17
N VAL A 51 -38.77 37.09 8.41
CA VAL A 51 -38.54 36.60 7.05
C VAL A 51 -38.03 35.16 7.22
N ALA A 52 -38.83 34.12 6.99
CA ALA A 52 -39.34 33.66 5.70
C ALA A 52 -38.22 33.44 4.67
N ALA A 53 -37.50 32.32 4.80
CA ALA A 53 -36.92 31.66 3.65
C ALA A 53 -38.04 30.85 2.95
N SER A 54 -38.58 31.43 1.88
CA SER A 54 -39.42 30.82 0.84
C SER A 54 -38.92 31.42 -0.49
N ALA A 55 -38.90 30.79 -1.65
CA ALA A 55 -39.47 29.56 -2.17
C ALA A 55 -38.53 29.06 -3.29
N VAL A 56 -38.67 27.86 -3.85
CA VAL A 56 -39.58 27.49 -4.97
C VAL A 56 -39.32 25.98 -5.17
N GLU A 57 -40.25 25.05 -5.39
CA GLU A 57 -41.71 25.00 -5.49
C GLU A 57 -42.11 23.55 -5.18
N ALA A 58 -43.22 23.37 -4.47
CA ALA A 58 -43.93 22.10 -4.39
C ALA A 58 -45.27 22.26 -5.11
N ALA A 59 -45.60 21.33 -6.00
CA ALA A 59 -46.97 21.14 -6.47
C ALA A 59 -47.69 20.09 -5.60
N LYS A 60 -48.68 20.62 -4.88
CA LYS A 60 -49.76 20.08 -4.04
C LYS A 60 -50.43 18.77 -4.50
N ASP A 61 -50.79 17.89 -3.56
CA ASP A 61 -52.17 17.75 -2.99
C ASP A 61 -52.21 16.68 -1.87
N LYS A 62 -52.47 17.06 -0.60
CA LYS A 62 -53.72 16.95 0.20
C LYS A 62 -54.27 15.53 0.48
N HIS A 63 -54.10 15.02 1.71
CA HIS A 63 -55.19 14.78 2.70
C HIS A 63 -54.75 14.15 4.05
N LYS A 64 -55.16 14.81 5.15
CA LYS A 64 -55.64 14.37 6.50
C LYS A 64 -54.95 13.25 7.35
N ALA A 65 -54.32 13.71 8.46
CA ALA A 65 -54.37 13.28 9.89
C ALA A 65 -54.02 11.83 10.36
N PRO A 66 -53.72 11.58 11.66
CA PRO A 66 -52.92 12.30 12.66
C PRO A 66 -51.77 11.44 13.28
N MET A 67 -51.00 12.04 14.20
CA MET A 67 -49.85 11.49 14.93
C MET A 67 -50.06 10.13 15.62
N GLU A 68 -49.11 9.21 15.40
CA GLU A 68 -48.70 8.18 16.36
C GLU A 68 -47.16 8.07 16.41
N THR A 69 -46.66 7.85 17.62
CA THR A 69 -45.28 7.70 18.07
C THR A 69 -44.41 6.78 17.19
N MET A 70 -43.29 7.31 16.67
CA MET A 70 -42.32 6.56 15.87
C MET A 70 -41.31 5.84 16.78
N THR A 71 -41.46 4.52 16.87
CA THR A 71 -40.43 3.59 17.38
C THR A 71 -39.58 3.16 16.20
N ILE A 72 -38.26 3.36 16.26
CA ILE A 72 -37.33 2.98 15.19
C ILE A 72 -37.10 1.45 15.26
N GLY A 73 -37.80 0.72 14.41
CA GLY A 73 -37.56 -0.71 14.14
C GLY A 73 -36.72 -0.88 12.88
N PHE A 74 -35.64 -1.65 12.96
CA PHE A 74 -34.86 -2.08 11.81
C PHE A 74 -35.67 -3.07 10.96
N HIS A 75 -35.93 -2.73 9.70
CA HIS A 75 -36.51 -3.66 8.72
C HIS A 75 -35.55 -3.94 7.58
N CYS A 76 -35.20 -5.22 7.45
CA CYS A 76 -34.44 -5.80 6.35
C CYS A 76 -35.43 -6.15 5.24
N SER A 77 -35.31 -5.52 4.06
CA SER A 77 -36.15 -5.83 2.89
C SER A 77 -35.47 -6.86 2.01
N SER A 78 -36.12 -8.02 1.83
CA SER A 78 -35.85 -8.97 0.76
C SER A 78 -36.86 -8.76 -0.37
N ALA A 79 -36.39 -8.38 -1.56
CA ALA A 79 -37.21 -8.20 -2.75
C ALA A 79 -37.59 -9.54 -3.40
N HIS A 80 -38.85 -9.67 -3.82
CA HIS A 80 -39.38 -10.74 -4.68
C HIS A 80 -39.08 -10.47 -6.16
N LEU A 81 -38.80 -11.54 -6.91
CA LEU A 81 -38.83 -11.60 -8.38
C LEU A 81 -40.00 -12.49 -8.84
N PRO A 82 -40.62 -12.25 -10.01
CA PRO A 82 -41.75 -13.05 -10.49
C PRO A 82 -41.34 -14.27 -11.33
N SER A 83 -42.26 -15.23 -11.35
CA SER A 83 -42.26 -16.58 -11.93
C SER A 83 -42.39 -16.65 -13.47
N ASN A 84 -41.88 -17.75 -14.05
CA ASN A 84 -42.50 -18.43 -15.20
C ASN A 84 -42.14 -19.93 -15.24
N ASP A 85 -43.07 -20.71 -15.79
CA ASP A 85 -43.30 -22.15 -15.63
C ASP A 85 -42.49 -23.13 -16.51
N ALA A 86 -42.43 -24.38 -16.01
CA ALA A 86 -42.70 -25.67 -16.68
C ALA A 86 -41.59 -26.71 -16.96
N THR A 87 -41.86 -27.90 -16.42
CA THR A 87 -41.50 -29.31 -16.79
C THR A 87 -40.33 -30.02 -16.06
N GLY A 88 -40.69 -31.05 -15.27
CA GLY A 88 -39.80 -31.99 -14.54
C GLY A 88 -39.36 -33.22 -15.37
N PRO A 89 -38.83 -34.33 -14.78
CA PRO A 89 -39.41 -35.06 -13.63
C PRO A 89 -38.45 -35.39 -12.46
N ARG A 90 -39.00 -36.12 -11.45
CA ARG A 90 -38.73 -36.11 -10.00
C ARG A 90 -37.81 -37.22 -9.43
N CYS A 91 -37.48 -37.02 -8.14
CA CYS A 91 -37.14 -37.94 -7.02
C CYS A 91 -35.63 -38.24 -6.80
N ALA A 92 -35.06 -38.29 -5.58
CA ALA A 92 -35.60 -38.42 -4.22
C ALA A 92 -34.75 -37.71 -3.14
N SER A 93 -35.36 -37.53 -1.97
CA SER A 93 -34.94 -36.79 -0.78
C SER A 93 -34.12 -37.60 0.24
N SER A 94 -33.21 -36.94 0.96
CA SER A 94 -32.93 -37.22 2.38
C SER A 94 -32.34 -35.97 3.07
N SER A 95 -33.10 -35.40 4.02
CA SER A 95 -32.63 -34.36 4.94
C SER A 95 -32.77 -34.85 6.38
N SER A 96 -31.71 -34.67 7.17
CA SER A 96 -31.66 -34.92 8.61
C SER A 96 -31.59 -33.59 9.34
N SER A 97 -32.61 -33.29 10.15
CA SER A 97 -32.68 -32.13 11.03
C SER A 97 -32.43 -32.54 12.48
N ILE A 98 -31.60 -31.78 13.21
CA ILE A 98 -31.47 -31.85 14.66
C ILE A 98 -31.89 -30.50 15.24
N SER A 99 -32.89 -30.54 16.11
CA SER A 99 -33.50 -29.43 16.84
C SER A 99 -32.75 -29.20 18.16
N LEU A 100 -32.36 -27.96 18.44
CA LEU A 100 -31.92 -27.52 19.78
C LEU A 100 -33.00 -26.62 20.40
N ARG A 101 -33.61 -27.11 21.48
CA ARG A 101 -34.58 -26.38 22.32
C ARG A 101 -33.86 -25.53 23.37
N ARG A 102 -34.33 -24.31 23.56
CA ARG A 102 -34.01 -23.36 24.66
C ARG A 102 -34.38 -23.96 26.03
N ALA A 103 -33.46 -23.90 26.98
CA ALA A 103 -33.70 -24.20 28.39
C ALA A 103 -34.14 -22.94 29.17
N VAL A 104 -35.07 -23.16 30.10
CA VAL A 104 -35.81 -22.17 30.90
C VAL A 104 -35.12 -21.97 32.26
N PHE A 105 -35.08 -20.71 32.72
CA PHE A 105 -34.68 -20.32 34.08
C PHE A 105 -35.70 -20.78 35.13
N SER A 106 -35.24 -21.30 36.27
CA SER A 106 -36.04 -21.34 37.51
C SER A 106 -35.20 -20.99 38.74
N ARG A 107 -35.79 -20.20 39.63
CA ARG A 107 -35.26 -19.76 40.93
C ARG A 107 -35.60 -20.78 42.00
N SER A 108 -34.68 -21.04 42.94
CA SER A 108 -35.03 -21.43 44.31
C SER A 108 -33.90 -21.24 45.33
N VAL A 109 -34.20 -20.33 46.28
CA VAL A 109 -33.92 -20.33 47.74
C VAL A 109 -32.55 -19.87 48.31
N ARG A 110 -32.66 -18.94 49.28
CA ARG A 110 -31.65 -18.21 50.09
C ARG A 110 -31.25 -18.97 51.38
N ARG A 111 -30.00 -18.72 51.84
CA ARG A 111 -29.54 -18.25 53.19
C ARG A 111 -28.26 -18.97 53.66
N LEU A 112 -27.18 -18.22 53.89
CA LEU A 112 -26.68 -17.88 55.24
C LEU A 112 -25.48 -16.91 55.14
N LEU A 113 -25.60 -15.78 55.84
CA LEU A 113 -24.55 -14.81 56.15
C LEU A 113 -23.87 -15.21 57.47
N LYS A 114 -22.55 -15.00 57.57
CA LYS A 114 -21.79 -14.36 58.68
C LYS A 114 -20.36 -14.91 58.79
N SER A 115 -19.37 -14.06 58.49
CA SER A 115 -18.36 -13.65 59.47
C SER A 115 -17.42 -12.58 58.87
N ASN A 116 -17.31 -11.47 59.58
CA ASN A 116 -16.35 -10.38 59.38
C ASN A 116 -14.95 -10.84 59.81
N VAL A 117 -13.88 -10.36 59.17
CA VAL A 117 -12.75 -9.71 59.84
C VAL A 117 -12.14 -8.67 58.89
N THR A 118 -12.14 -7.42 59.35
CA THR A 118 -11.38 -6.26 58.87
C THR A 118 -9.96 -6.30 59.44
N GLU A 119 -8.95 -5.97 58.63
CA GLU A 119 -7.70 -5.45 59.18
C GLU A 119 -7.16 -4.31 58.32
N THR A 120 -7.25 -3.11 58.89
CA THR A 120 -6.61 -1.88 58.43
C THR A 120 -5.36 -1.73 59.28
N THR A 121 -4.17 -1.69 58.66
CA THR A 121 -2.93 -1.34 59.36
C THR A 121 -2.31 -0.10 58.70
N TYR A 122 -2.29 1.00 59.46
CA TYR A 122 -1.47 2.17 59.20
C TYR A 122 -0.07 1.95 59.78
N LEU A 123 1.00 2.21 59.02
CA LEU A 123 2.32 2.47 59.60
C LEU A 123 3.09 3.57 58.83
N ARG A 124 3.19 4.71 59.52
CA ARG A 124 4.18 5.80 59.55
C ARG A 124 5.28 5.87 58.48
N LEU A 125 5.37 7.06 57.86
CA LEU A 125 6.58 7.65 57.29
C LEU A 125 7.51 8.16 58.40
N THR A 126 8.79 7.76 58.36
CA THR A 126 9.90 8.50 58.99
C THR A 126 11.07 8.64 58.00
N SER A 127 11.70 9.79 58.04
CA SER A 127 12.78 10.29 57.19
C SER A 127 14.18 9.89 57.68
N GLY A 128 15.15 9.74 56.77
CA GLY A 128 16.61 9.78 57.06
C GLY A 128 17.50 8.80 56.27
N PRO A 129 18.79 9.08 56.01
CA PRO A 129 19.39 8.91 54.67
C PRO A 129 20.58 7.92 54.53
N HIS A 130 20.94 7.69 53.25
CA HIS A 130 22.21 7.17 52.67
C HIS A 130 22.52 5.65 52.69
N LYS A 131 22.60 5.02 51.50
CA LYS A 131 23.85 4.87 50.72
C LYS A 131 23.59 4.11 49.40
N PHE A 132 24.19 4.62 48.33
CA PHE A 132 24.32 4.01 47.01
C PHE A 132 25.25 2.79 47.08
N VAL A 133 24.83 1.65 46.53
CA VAL A 133 25.68 0.68 45.82
C VAL A 133 24.84 0.09 44.68
N ARG A 134 25.29 0.25 43.43
CA ARG A 134 24.70 -0.36 42.24
C ARG A 134 25.57 -1.56 41.88
N GLU A 135 25.05 -2.77 42.06
CA GLU A 135 25.57 -3.98 41.42
C GLU A 135 24.54 -4.46 40.40
N HIS A 136 24.96 -4.55 39.13
CA HIS A 136 24.16 -5.12 38.06
C HIS A 136 24.29 -6.64 38.12
N TYR A 137 23.23 -7.32 38.55
CA TYR A 137 23.06 -8.75 38.32
C TYR A 137 22.08 -8.98 37.17
N THR A 138 22.61 -9.51 36.08
CA THR A 138 21.86 -10.23 35.03
C THR A 138 21.29 -11.52 35.61
N SER A 139 19.97 -11.62 35.72
CA SER A 139 19.27 -12.91 35.63
C SER A 139 17.81 -12.68 35.24
N CYS A 140 17.37 -13.37 34.19
CA CYS A 140 15.96 -13.50 33.83
C CYS A 140 15.59 -14.94 34.17
N SER A 141 14.82 -15.14 35.24
CA SER A 141 14.16 -16.42 35.51
C SER A 141 12.64 -16.25 35.41
N PRO A 142 11.92 -17.24 34.85
CA PRO A 142 10.49 -17.18 34.62
C PRO A 142 9.71 -17.77 35.79
N ILE A 143 8.54 -17.20 36.12
CA ILE A 143 7.51 -17.87 36.90
C ILE A 143 6.14 -17.51 36.33
N VAL A 144 5.55 -18.40 35.51
CA VAL A 144 4.11 -18.67 35.51
C VAL A 144 3.91 -20.17 35.27
N GLY A 145 3.12 -20.78 36.15
CA GLY A 145 2.92 -22.21 36.29
C GLY A 145 2.15 -22.88 35.14
N ALA A 146 2.33 -24.20 35.12
CA ALA A 146 1.99 -25.12 34.05
C ALA A 146 0.49 -25.42 33.90
N LEU A 147 0.04 -25.47 32.64
CA LEU A 147 -0.90 -26.45 32.10
C LEU A 147 -0.35 -26.86 30.73
N ARG A 148 0.52 -27.89 30.72
CA ARG A 148 1.04 -28.50 29.49
C ARG A 148 -0.01 -29.48 28.96
N THR A 149 -0.72 -29.11 27.91
CA THR A 149 -1.21 -30.09 26.93
C THR A 149 -0.01 -30.44 26.06
N GLN A 150 0.41 -31.70 26.06
CA GLN A 150 1.42 -32.18 25.12
C GLN A 150 0.82 -32.15 23.71
N ALA A 151 1.13 -31.10 22.95
CA ALA A 151 1.13 -31.19 21.51
C ALA A 151 2.56 -31.53 21.11
N GLU A 152 2.78 -32.76 20.63
CA GLU A 152 4.03 -33.13 19.99
C GLU A 152 4.21 -32.23 18.77
N ALA A 153 5.18 -31.31 18.85
CA ALA A 153 5.67 -30.60 17.70
C ALA A 153 6.46 -31.60 16.86
N VAL A 154 5.77 -32.23 15.90
CA VAL A 154 6.43 -32.95 14.82
C VAL A 154 7.13 -31.89 13.97
N ALA A 155 8.44 -31.77 14.13
CA ALA A 155 9.26 -31.07 13.15
C ALA A 155 9.02 -31.75 11.79
N PRO A 156 8.69 -31.01 10.71
CA PRO A 156 8.56 -31.63 9.40
C PRO A 156 9.94 -32.11 8.97
N THR A 157 10.17 -33.40 9.16
CA THR A 157 11.23 -34.16 8.52
C THR A 157 10.93 -34.26 7.03
N SER A 158 11.92 -33.91 6.21
CA SER A 158 11.94 -33.90 4.74
C SER A 158 10.92 -33.00 4.04
N PHE A 159 11.42 -31.93 3.43
CA PHE A 159 10.76 -31.32 2.27
C PHE A 159 10.58 -32.42 1.22
N GLU A 160 9.36 -32.91 1.02
CA GLU A 160 9.08 -33.71 -0.17
C GLU A 160 9.22 -32.77 -1.36
N GLU A 161 10.31 -32.94 -2.12
CA GLU A 161 10.53 -32.29 -3.40
C GLU A 161 9.48 -32.82 -4.40
N ALA A 162 8.26 -32.28 -4.33
CA ALA A 162 7.35 -32.33 -5.45
C ALA A 162 7.87 -31.35 -6.52
N ASP A 163 8.85 -31.79 -7.31
CA ASP A 163 9.43 -31.03 -8.43
C ASP A 163 8.46 -30.94 -9.63
N GLU A 164 7.29 -31.61 -9.52
CA GLU A 164 6.18 -31.49 -10.46
C GLU A 164 5.45 -30.15 -10.30
N LEU A 165 5.24 -29.47 -11.43
CA LEU A 165 4.43 -28.26 -11.49
C LEU A 165 3.02 -28.52 -10.95
N VAL A 166 2.43 -27.51 -10.33
CA VAL A 166 1.03 -27.60 -9.91
C VAL A 166 0.09 -27.72 -11.12
N ASP A 167 -0.93 -28.57 -11.00
CA ASP A 167 -1.95 -28.75 -12.02
C ASP A 167 -3.01 -27.65 -11.94
N ILE A 168 -2.76 -26.53 -12.63
CA ILE A 168 -3.68 -25.40 -12.75
C ILE A 168 -3.73 -24.88 -14.20
N ASN A 169 -4.80 -24.16 -14.53
CA ASN A 169 -4.91 -23.47 -15.82
C ASN A 169 -4.00 -22.23 -15.88
N TRP A 170 -2.76 -22.40 -16.33
CA TRP A 170 -1.76 -21.33 -16.46
C TRP A 170 -2.20 -20.20 -17.42
N ASP A 171 -2.85 -20.52 -18.54
CA ASP A 171 -3.39 -19.52 -19.49
C ASP A 171 -4.59 -18.75 -18.90
N GLY A 172 -5.25 -19.35 -17.92
CA GLY A 172 -6.34 -18.77 -17.13
C GLY A 172 -5.88 -17.71 -16.13
N LEU A 173 -4.59 -17.65 -15.77
CA LEU A 173 -4.10 -16.78 -14.71
C LEU A 173 -4.33 -15.29 -15.00
N GLY A 174 -4.79 -14.58 -13.98
CA GLY A 174 -4.83 -13.12 -13.94
C GLY A 174 -3.76 -12.56 -13.01
N PHE A 175 -3.95 -11.33 -12.53
CA PHE A 175 -3.17 -10.72 -11.46
C PHE A 175 -3.86 -10.89 -10.10
N GLY A 176 -4.31 -12.11 -9.80
CA GLY A 176 -4.97 -12.47 -8.56
C GLY A 176 -4.01 -13.11 -7.56
N ILE A 177 -4.43 -13.19 -6.30
CA ILE A 177 -3.70 -13.97 -5.29
C ILE A 177 -4.13 -15.43 -5.41
N LEU A 178 -3.16 -16.30 -5.65
CA LEU A 178 -3.24 -17.72 -5.44
C LEU A 178 -2.29 -18.08 -4.29
N PRO A 179 -2.80 -18.62 -3.17
CA PRO A 179 -1.95 -19.10 -2.09
C PRO A 179 -0.93 -20.11 -2.63
N THR A 180 0.34 -19.88 -2.30
CA THR A 180 1.45 -20.79 -2.59
C THR A 180 1.84 -21.55 -1.34
N ASP A 181 2.90 -22.36 -1.36
CA ASP A 181 3.22 -23.25 -0.25
C ASP A 181 3.86 -22.52 0.92
N TYR A 182 4.78 -21.59 0.63
CA TYR A 182 5.62 -20.94 1.63
C TYR A 182 5.66 -19.42 1.50
N MET A 183 5.82 -18.76 2.63
CA MET A 183 6.21 -17.35 2.77
C MET A 183 7.48 -17.26 3.62
N TYR A 184 8.23 -16.18 3.50
CA TYR A 184 9.43 -15.94 4.31
C TYR A 184 9.18 -14.81 5.30
N LEU A 185 9.65 -14.95 6.54
CA LEU A 185 9.58 -13.91 7.56
C LEU A 185 10.95 -13.66 8.19
N MET A 186 11.26 -12.41 8.47
CA MET A 186 12.32 -12.02 9.42
C MET A 186 11.83 -10.85 10.27
N LYS A 187 12.35 -10.74 11.49
CA LYS A 187 11.97 -9.66 12.42
C LYS A 187 13.19 -8.85 12.82
N CYS A 188 12.95 -7.57 13.03
CA CYS A 188 13.89 -6.65 13.62
C CYS A 188 13.36 -6.19 14.97
N GLY A 189 14.19 -6.35 16.01
CA GLY A 189 13.90 -5.90 17.36
C GLY A 189 14.28 -4.44 17.58
N LYS A 190 14.38 -4.05 18.87
CA LYS A 190 14.76 -2.70 19.29
C LYS A 190 16.23 -2.36 19.07
N ASP A 191 17.06 -3.38 18.89
CA ASP A 191 18.47 -3.27 18.52
C ASP A 191 18.68 -2.76 17.10
N GLY A 192 17.65 -2.82 16.25
CA GLY A 192 17.72 -2.38 14.86
C GLY A 192 18.33 -3.44 13.93
N GLU A 193 18.59 -4.65 14.43
CA GLU A 193 19.15 -5.75 13.67
C GLU A 193 18.07 -6.77 13.31
N PHE A 194 18.10 -7.24 12.06
CA PHE A 194 17.22 -8.31 11.62
C PHE A 194 17.78 -9.66 12.08
N CYS A 195 16.96 -10.43 12.78
CA CYS A 195 17.26 -11.81 13.11
C CYS A 195 17.31 -12.69 11.86
N GLU A 196 17.86 -13.90 12.00
CA GLU A 196 17.72 -14.94 10.99
C GLU A 196 16.23 -15.13 10.67
N GLY A 197 15.90 -15.14 9.38
CA GLY A 197 14.53 -15.35 8.93
C GLY A 197 14.25 -16.81 8.63
N ASP A 198 12.97 -17.12 8.49
CA ASP A 198 12.49 -18.49 8.32
C ASP A 198 11.38 -18.60 7.27
N LEU A 199 11.42 -19.69 6.52
CA LEU A 199 10.33 -20.11 5.64
C LEU A 199 9.21 -20.71 6.49
N ARG A 200 7.99 -20.23 6.25
CA ARG A 200 6.77 -20.71 6.91
C ARG A 200 5.73 -21.10 5.88
N PRO A 201 4.84 -22.05 6.18
CA PRO A 201 3.67 -22.27 5.34
C PRO A 201 2.93 -20.96 5.08
N PHE A 202 2.48 -20.73 3.85
CA PHE A 202 1.68 -19.55 3.52
C PHE A 202 0.43 -19.50 4.39
N GLY A 203 0.15 -18.36 4.99
CA GLY A 203 -1.00 -18.22 5.87
C GLY A 203 -1.19 -16.82 6.42
N THR A 204 -2.20 -16.67 7.27
CA THR A 204 -2.47 -15.43 7.99
C THR A 204 -1.35 -15.12 8.97
N ILE A 205 -1.08 -13.82 9.15
CA ILE A 205 -0.17 -13.34 10.19
C ILE A 205 -0.95 -12.78 11.38
N GLU A 206 -0.40 -12.97 12.58
CA GLU A 206 -0.91 -12.34 13.79
C GLU A 206 -0.23 -10.97 13.99
N LEU A 207 -1.03 -9.94 14.24
CA LEU A 207 -0.56 -8.58 14.52
C LEU A 207 -1.26 -8.02 15.75
N SER A 208 -0.53 -7.27 16.56
CA SER A 208 -1.16 -6.46 17.61
C SER A 208 -2.14 -5.48 16.98
N PRO A 209 -3.36 -5.29 17.53
CA PRO A 209 -4.26 -4.23 17.10
C PRO A 209 -3.63 -2.83 17.18
N SER A 210 -2.63 -2.64 18.06
CA SER A 210 -1.87 -1.40 18.19
C SER A 210 -0.61 -1.35 17.30
N ALA A 211 -0.46 -2.24 16.32
CA ALA A 211 0.69 -2.19 15.41
C ALA A 211 0.71 -0.87 14.62
N GLY A 212 1.91 -0.28 14.47
CA GLY A 212 2.09 1.01 13.77
C GLY A 212 1.60 0.96 12.31
N VAL A 213 1.77 -0.18 11.64
CA VAL A 213 1.28 -0.39 10.27
C VAL A 213 -0.25 -0.28 10.16
N LEU A 214 -1.00 -0.76 11.16
CA LEU A 214 -2.47 -0.77 11.15
C LEU A 214 -3.07 0.60 11.46
N ASN A 215 -2.42 1.38 12.34
CA ASN A 215 -2.98 2.62 12.87
C ASN A 215 -2.44 3.87 12.18
N TYR A 216 -1.17 3.87 11.77
CA TYR A 216 -0.47 5.05 11.23
C TYR A 216 0.14 4.81 9.85
N GLY A 217 -0.11 3.65 9.23
CA GLY A 217 0.35 3.35 7.88
C GLY A 217 1.87 3.22 7.75
N GLN A 218 2.59 2.94 8.86
CA GLN A 218 4.04 2.77 8.86
C GLN A 218 4.43 1.44 8.19
N GLY A 219 4.36 1.40 6.86
CA GLY A 219 4.67 0.22 6.07
C GLY A 219 5.08 0.51 4.63
N LEU A 220 5.89 -0.38 4.08
CA LEU A 220 6.39 -0.38 2.71
C LEU A 220 6.11 -1.73 2.08
N PHE A 221 6.13 -1.76 0.75
CA PHE A 221 6.13 -3.01 0.01
C PHE A 221 6.97 -2.89 -1.25
N GLU A 222 7.38 -4.03 -1.76
CA GLU A 222 8.07 -4.15 -3.03
C GLU A 222 7.32 -5.05 -4.01
N GLY A 223 7.77 -5.03 -5.26
CA GLY A 223 7.19 -5.84 -6.32
C GLY A 223 8.20 -6.18 -7.37
N LEU A 224 8.53 -7.47 -7.45
CA LEU A 224 9.44 -8.06 -8.43
C LEU A 224 8.89 -9.40 -8.92
N LYS A 225 9.57 -10.03 -9.87
CA LYS A 225 9.12 -11.26 -10.52
C LYS A 225 10.28 -12.24 -10.65
N ALA A 226 9.95 -13.52 -10.49
CA ALA A 226 10.78 -14.63 -10.93
C ALA A 226 10.20 -15.23 -12.22
N TYR A 227 11.08 -15.59 -13.14
CA TYR A 227 10.73 -16.11 -14.46
C TYR A 227 11.34 -17.47 -14.67
N ARG A 228 10.58 -18.39 -15.28
CA ARG A 228 11.11 -19.64 -15.81
C ARG A 228 11.50 -19.45 -17.27
N ARG A 229 12.78 -19.63 -17.57
CA ARG A 229 13.33 -19.56 -18.92
C ARG A 229 12.97 -20.81 -19.71
N ALA A 230 13.14 -20.75 -21.03
CA ALA A 230 12.84 -21.85 -21.93
C ALA A 230 13.71 -23.10 -21.67
N ASP A 231 14.93 -22.90 -21.14
CA ASP A 231 15.85 -23.96 -20.73
C ASP A 231 15.60 -24.48 -19.29
N GLY A 232 14.51 -24.04 -18.66
CA GLY A 232 14.11 -24.47 -17.32
C GLY A 232 14.73 -23.68 -16.16
N ARG A 233 15.79 -22.89 -16.42
CA ARG A 233 16.43 -22.05 -15.39
C ARG A 233 15.48 -20.99 -14.86
N ILE A 234 15.67 -20.61 -13.60
CA ILE A 234 14.84 -19.60 -12.93
C ILE A 234 15.67 -18.35 -12.73
N THR A 235 15.11 -17.20 -13.10
CA THR A 235 15.81 -15.92 -12.96
C THR A 235 14.97 -14.84 -12.32
N LEU A 236 15.62 -14.00 -11.51
CA LEU A 236 15.11 -12.74 -10.99
C LEU A 236 15.56 -11.59 -11.89
N PHE A 237 14.82 -10.48 -11.86
CA PHE A 237 15.17 -9.26 -12.57
C PHE A 237 15.43 -8.11 -11.60
N ARG A 238 16.68 -7.64 -11.53
CA ARG A 238 17.18 -6.53 -10.71
C ARG A 238 16.70 -6.52 -9.24
N PRO A 239 16.75 -7.66 -8.50
CA PRO A 239 16.23 -7.71 -7.13
C PRO A 239 16.93 -6.71 -6.17
N GLU A 240 18.20 -6.37 -6.44
CA GLU A 240 18.97 -5.39 -5.68
C GLU A 240 18.37 -3.98 -5.76
N GLU A 241 17.82 -3.58 -6.90
CA GLU A 241 17.17 -2.27 -7.07
C GLU A 241 15.88 -2.18 -6.23
N ASN A 242 15.16 -3.30 -6.09
CA ASN A 242 14.02 -3.39 -5.20
C ASN A 242 14.44 -3.25 -3.73
N ALA A 243 15.53 -3.91 -3.33
CA ALA A 243 16.10 -3.79 -1.98
C ALA A 243 16.51 -2.35 -1.66
N LEU A 244 17.27 -1.71 -2.55
CA LEU A 244 17.71 -0.32 -2.40
C LEU A 244 16.53 0.65 -2.28
N ARG A 245 15.46 0.43 -3.07
CA ARG A 245 14.25 1.25 -2.99
C ARG A 245 13.51 1.06 -1.67
N MET A 246 13.45 -0.16 -1.15
CA MET A 246 12.88 -0.44 0.18
C MET A 246 13.68 0.26 1.28
N ILE A 247 15.02 0.18 1.25
CA ILE A 247 15.91 0.83 2.22
C ILE A 247 15.67 2.35 2.25
N LYS A 248 15.62 2.99 1.08
CA LYS A 248 15.31 4.43 0.98
C LYS A 248 13.92 4.78 1.51
N GLY A 249 12.94 3.90 1.30
CA GLY A 249 11.61 4.04 1.88
C GLY A 249 11.62 3.92 3.40
N ALA A 250 12.37 2.95 3.93
CA ALA A 250 12.44 2.66 5.35
C ALA A 250 13.08 3.81 6.13
N GLU A 251 14.14 4.40 5.59
CA GLU A 251 14.76 5.62 6.12
C GLU A 251 13.71 6.74 6.27
N ARG A 252 12.90 6.99 5.22
CA ARG A 252 11.87 8.03 5.25
C ARG A 252 10.76 7.75 6.26
N LEU A 253 10.48 6.48 6.58
CA LEU A 253 9.47 6.07 7.56
C LEU A 253 10.04 5.79 8.96
N CYS A 254 11.33 6.11 9.20
CA CYS A 254 12.03 5.80 10.44
C CYS A 254 11.94 4.30 10.82
N MET A 255 12.15 3.43 9.85
CA MET A 255 12.14 1.98 10.02
C MET A 255 13.53 1.39 9.71
N PRO A 256 14.02 0.39 10.45
CA PRO A 256 15.09 -0.48 9.97
C PRO A 256 14.63 -1.25 8.73
N ALA A 257 15.56 -1.53 7.82
CA ALA A 257 15.34 -2.37 6.64
C ALA A 257 16.39 -3.48 6.57
N PRO A 258 16.06 -4.63 5.97
CA PRO A 258 17.07 -5.65 5.66
C PRO A 258 18.18 -5.06 4.77
N SER A 259 19.41 -5.56 4.90
CA SER A 259 20.46 -5.25 3.94
C SER A 259 20.08 -5.74 2.53
N VAL A 260 20.81 -5.28 1.50
CA VAL A 260 20.57 -5.75 0.12
C VAL A 260 20.74 -7.26 0.05
N GLU A 261 21.76 -7.80 0.72
CA GLU A 261 22.07 -9.23 0.77
C GLU A 261 20.95 -10.00 1.49
N GLN A 262 20.50 -9.53 2.66
CA GLN A 262 19.39 -10.16 3.39
C GLN A 262 18.10 -10.16 2.59
N PHE A 263 17.78 -9.05 1.90
CA PHE A 263 16.60 -8.95 1.06
C PHE A 263 16.68 -9.92 -0.12
N VAL A 264 17.80 -9.93 -0.84
CA VAL A 264 17.99 -10.78 -2.02
C VAL A 264 17.95 -12.24 -1.62
N GLU A 265 18.64 -12.64 -0.55
CA GLU A 265 18.63 -14.02 -0.06
C GLU A 265 17.23 -14.47 0.35
N ALA A 266 16.49 -13.64 1.08
CA ALA A 266 15.10 -13.94 1.44
C ALA A 266 14.21 -14.13 0.20
N VAL A 267 14.40 -13.31 -0.85
CA VAL A 267 13.71 -13.49 -2.14
C VAL A 267 14.07 -14.84 -2.77
N LYS A 268 15.36 -15.20 -2.83
CA LYS A 268 15.81 -16.48 -3.39
C LYS A 268 15.19 -17.66 -2.67
N GLN A 269 15.29 -17.69 -1.34
CA GLN A 269 14.71 -18.71 -0.47
C GLN A 269 13.21 -18.86 -0.73
N THR A 270 12.46 -17.75 -0.76
CA THR A 270 11.01 -17.78 -0.98
C THR A 270 10.65 -18.31 -2.37
N VAL A 271 11.38 -17.91 -3.40
CA VAL A 271 11.12 -18.34 -4.78
C VAL A 271 11.44 -19.82 -4.97
N LEU A 272 12.58 -20.30 -4.45
CA LEU A 272 12.98 -21.70 -4.55
C LEU A 272 12.04 -22.62 -3.75
N ALA A 273 11.61 -22.22 -2.56
CA ALA A 273 10.61 -22.96 -1.78
C ALA A 273 9.26 -23.09 -2.50
N ASN A 274 8.96 -22.19 -3.45
CA ASN A 274 7.74 -22.18 -4.24
C ASN A 274 8.00 -22.50 -5.73
N LYS A 275 9.10 -23.19 -6.06
CA LYS A 275 9.54 -23.47 -7.43
C LYS A 275 8.43 -24.03 -8.33
N ARG A 276 7.60 -24.94 -7.82
CA ARG A 276 6.49 -25.57 -8.56
C ARG A 276 5.36 -24.61 -8.95
N TRP A 277 5.28 -23.45 -8.28
CA TRP A 277 4.32 -22.39 -8.58
C TRP A 277 4.82 -21.40 -9.62
N ILE A 278 6.07 -21.49 -10.06
CA ILE A 278 6.60 -20.61 -11.12
C ILE A 278 6.03 -21.08 -12.46
N PRO A 279 5.23 -20.23 -13.15
CA PRO A 279 4.58 -20.62 -14.40
C PRO A 279 5.60 -21.15 -15.44
N PRO A 280 5.17 -22.08 -16.31
CA PRO A 280 5.97 -22.48 -17.46
C PRO A 280 6.40 -21.27 -18.31
N SER A 281 7.49 -21.42 -19.05
CA SER A 281 7.98 -20.34 -19.91
C SER A 281 6.89 -19.87 -20.88
N GLY A 282 6.70 -18.56 -20.99
CA GLY A 282 5.65 -17.95 -21.81
C GLY A 282 4.25 -17.93 -21.19
N LYS A 283 4.01 -18.62 -20.07
CA LYS A 283 2.68 -18.68 -19.42
C LYS A 283 2.49 -17.65 -18.30
N GLY A 284 3.55 -16.97 -17.87
CA GLY A 284 3.47 -15.94 -16.84
C GLY A 284 4.76 -15.81 -16.05
N SER A 285 4.62 -15.38 -14.79
CA SER A 285 5.73 -15.23 -13.85
C SER A 285 5.28 -15.49 -12.42
N LEU A 286 6.21 -15.77 -11.52
CA LEU A 286 5.92 -15.77 -10.09
C LEU A 286 6.13 -14.36 -9.57
N TYR A 287 5.04 -13.69 -9.17
CA TYR A 287 5.13 -12.36 -8.58
C TYR A 287 5.55 -12.47 -7.12
N VAL A 288 6.58 -11.72 -6.75
CA VAL A 288 7.16 -11.69 -5.40
C VAL A 288 6.76 -10.39 -4.72
N ARG A 289 6.17 -10.49 -3.52
CA ARG A 289 5.70 -9.36 -2.71
C ARG A 289 6.42 -9.31 -1.36
N PRO A 290 7.55 -8.60 -1.29
CA PRO A 290 8.14 -8.21 -0.02
C PRO A 290 7.31 -7.11 0.65
N LEU A 291 7.13 -7.21 1.95
CA LEU A 291 6.45 -6.26 2.84
C LEU A 291 7.43 -5.88 3.95
N LEU A 292 7.43 -4.62 4.36
CA LEU A 292 8.14 -4.16 5.55
C LEU A 292 7.13 -3.42 6.43
N MET A 293 6.85 -3.97 7.61
CA MET A 293 5.72 -3.56 8.45
C MET A 293 6.20 -3.12 9.82
N GLY A 294 5.82 -1.93 10.27
CA GLY A 294 5.92 -1.53 11.68
C GLY A 294 4.96 -2.37 12.53
N SER A 295 5.39 -3.58 12.88
CA SER A 295 4.55 -4.62 13.49
C SER A 295 4.45 -4.51 15.01
N GLY A 296 5.39 -3.81 15.64
CA GLY A 296 5.43 -3.63 17.08
C GLY A 296 4.27 -2.76 17.62
N PRO A 297 3.79 -3.02 18.84
CA PRO A 297 2.68 -2.28 19.44
C PRO A 297 3.10 -0.84 19.80
N VAL A 298 2.41 0.15 19.27
CA VAL A 298 2.64 1.58 19.55
C VAL A 298 1.35 2.39 19.38
N LEU A 299 0.90 3.05 20.45
CA LEU A 299 -0.29 3.93 20.41
C LEU A 299 0.09 5.42 20.35
N GLY A 300 1.30 5.78 20.78
CA GLY A 300 1.84 7.11 20.55
C GLY A 300 2.25 7.27 19.08
N LEU A 301 2.24 8.49 18.56
CA LEU A 301 2.82 8.77 17.25
C LEU A 301 4.36 8.70 17.35
N ALA A 302 4.90 7.50 17.15
CA ALA A 302 6.33 7.21 17.19
C ALA A 302 6.64 6.01 16.27
N PRO A 303 7.89 5.81 15.84
CA PRO A 303 8.29 4.62 15.12
C PRO A 303 7.95 3.34 15.89
N ALA A 304 7.43 2.32 15.20
CA ALA A 304 7.15 1.03 15.80
C ALA A 304 8.43 0.41 16.41
N PRO A 305 8.36 -0.17 17.62
CA PRO A 305 9.53 -0.73 18.30
C PRO A 305 10.02 -2.06 17.71
N GLU A 306 9.23 -2.65 16.80
CA GLU A 306 9.55 -3.88 16.09
C GLU A 306 9.07 -3.76 14.65
N VAL A 307 9.85 -4.33 13.73
CA VAL A 307 9.54 -4.38 12.31
C VAL A 307 9.55 -5.82 11.83
N THR A 308 8.55 -6.20 11.02
CA THR A 308 8.51 -7.50 10.35
C THR A 308 8.73 -7.28 8.85
N PHE A 309 9.72 -7.98 8.29
CA PHE A 309 9.85 -8.15 6.85
C PHE A 309 9.28 -9.50 6.45
N LEU A 310 8.37 -9.50 5.49
CA LEU A 310 7.64 -10.68 5.04
C LEU A 310 7.65 -10.74 3.52
N ILE A 311 7.91 -11.91 2.94
CA ILE A 311 7.77 -12.14 1.50
C ILE A 311 6.73 -13.23 1.27
N TYR A 312 5.74 -12.94 0.44
CA TYR A 312 4.90 -13.97 -0.16
C TYR A 312 4.98 -13.91 -1.68
N VAL A 313 4.56 -15.00 -2.33
CA VAL A 313 4.58 -15.13 -3.79
C VAL A 313 3.23 -15.60 -4.31
N SER A 314 2.93 -15.26 -5.56
CA SER A 314 1.75 -15.74 -6.27
C SER A 314 2.05 -15.89 -7.76
N PRO A 315 1.67 -16.99 -8.41
CA PRO A 315 1.73 -17.06 -9.87
C PRO A 315 0.80 -16.01 -10.48
N VAL A 316 1.29 -15.31 -11.50
CA VAL A 316 0.50 -14.34 -12.26
C VAL A 316 0.67 -14.60 -13.74
N GLY A 317 -0.44 -14.47 -14.47
CA GLY A 317 -0.45 -14.63 -15.92
C GLY A 317 0.22 -13.45 -16.63
N ASN A 318 0.34 -13.58 -17.95
CA ASN A 318 0.67 -12.44 -18.79
C ASN A 318 -0.45 -11.40 -18.67
N TYR A 319 -0.08 -10.16 -18.38
CA TYR A 319 -1.06 -9.09 -18.13
C TYR A 319 -2.00 -8.87 -19.33
N PHE A 320 -1.51 -9.15 -20.53
CA PHE A 320 -2.24 -9.02 -21.77
C PHE A 320 -2.41 -10.38 -22.46
N LYS A 321 -3.55 -11.02 -22.26
CA LYS A 321 -3.85 -12.35 -22.82
C LYS A 321 -3.97 -12.37 -24.35
N GLU A 322 -4.41 -11.26 -24.95
CA GLU A 322 -4.65 -11.10 -26.39
C GLU A 322 -3.64 -10.14 -27.07
N GLY A 323 -2.41 -10.07 -26.56
CA GLY A 323 -1.42 -9.07 -26.98
C GLY A 323 -1.63 -7.72 -26.28
N LEU A 324 -0.64 -6.82 -26.36
CA LEU A 324 -0.51 -5.56 -25.60
C LEU A 324 -1.69 -4.58 -25.83
N ALA A 325 -2.88 -4.90 -25.34
CA ALA A 325 -4.09 -4.10 -25.50
C ALA A 325 -3.86 -2.70 -24.91
N PRO A 326 -3.97 -1.63 -25.71
CA PRO A 326 -3.71 -0.29 -25.22
C PRO A 326 -4.71 0.13 -24.15
N ILE A 327 -4.22 0.78 -23.11
CA ILE A 327 -5.06 1.33 -22.04
C ILE A 327 -5.59 2.72 -22.41
N HIS A 328 -6.71 3.09 -21.81
CA HIS A 328 -7.35 4.40 -22.02
C HIS A 328 -7.37 5.16 -20.70
N LEU A 329 -6.85 6.39 -20.68
CA LEU A 329 -6.60 7.11 -19.44
C LEU A 329 -7.44 8.39 -19.34
N GLU A 330 -7.85 8.73 -18.12
CA GLU A 330 -8.39 10.05 -17.76
C GLU A 330 -7.31 10.87 -17.07
N VAL A 331 -7.16 12.15 -17.42
CA VAL A 331 -6.28 13.06 -16.68
C VAL A 331 -7.05 13.66 -15.51
N GLU A 332 -6.56 13.43 -14.29
CA GLU A 332 -7.15 13.96 -13.07
C GLU A 332 -6.64 15.39 -12.80
N THR A 333 -7.60 16.31 -12.60
CA THR A 333 -7.34 17.76 -12.49
C THR A 333 -7.63 18.34 -11.11
N LYS A 334 -8.32 17.60 -10.25
CA LYS A 334 -8.78 18.06 -8.94
C LYS A 334 -8.00 17.43 -7.80
N HIS A 335 -7.55 16.19 -7.96
CA HIS A 335 -6.83 15.43 -6.94
C HIS A 335 -5.39 15.19 -7.36
N HIS A 336 -4.49 15.12 -6.38
CA HIS A 336 -3.07 14.91 -6.60
C HIS A 336 -2.64 13.59 -5.95
N ARG A 337 -1.75 12.86 -6.62
CA ARG A 337 -1.21 11.60 -6.09
C ARG A 337 -0.23 11.86 -4.95
N ALA A 338 0.61 12.87 -5.12
CA ALA A 338 1.66 13.24 -4.20
C ALA A 338 1.86 14.77 -4.21
N THR A 339 2.58 15.27 -3.21
CA THR A 339 2.96 16.67 -3.09
C THR A 339 4.46 16.76 -2.79
N PRO A 340 5.15 17.84 -3.20
CA PRO A 340 6.54 18.06 -2.83
C PRO A 340 6.73 18.04 -1.31
N GLY A 341 7.78 17.35 -0.85
CA GLY A 341 8.02 17.08 0.58
C GLY A 341 7.21 15.92 1.17
N GLY A 342 6.24 15.38 0.43
CA GLY A 342 5.45 14.21 0.81
C GLY A 342 6.21 12.88 0.67
N THR A 343 5.46 11.80 0.48
CA THR A 343 5.98 10.43 0.40
C THR A 343 5.92 9.82 -1.00
N GLY A 344 5.57 10.59 -2.04
CA GLY A 344 5.36 10.08 -3.40
C GLY A 344 6.54 9.27 -3.96
N GLY A 345 7.76 9.70 -3.67
CA GLY A 345 9.01 9.05 -4.11
C GLY A 345 9.38 7.76 -3.39
N ILE A 346 8.56 7.25 -2.45
CA ILE A 346 8.78 5.98 -1.77
C ILE A 346 7.57 5.06 -1.93
N LYS A 347 7.78 3.74 -1.85
CA LYS A 347 6.73 2.73 -2.08
C LYS A 347 5.95 2.39 -0.81
N THR A 348 5.47 3.42 -0.11
CA THR A 348 4.71 3.27 1.14
C THR A 348 3.24 2.96 0.86
N ILE A 349 2.62 2.16 1.73
CA ILE A 349 1.20 1.80 1.67
C ILE A 349 0.29 3.04 1.71
N GLY A 350 0.72 4.10 2.41
CA GLY A 350 -0.03 5.36 2.53
C GLY A 350 -0.28 6.08 1.20
N ASN A 351 0.54 5.83 0.18
CA ASN A 351 0.38 6.45 -1.14
C ASN A 351 -0.72 5.79 -1.99
N TYR A 352 -1.16 4.58 -1.65
CA TYR A 352 -2.04 3.78 -2.52
C TYR A 352 -3.51 3.86 -2.10
N ALA A 353 -3.82 4.04 -0.81
CA ALA A 353 -5.21 4.18 -0.37
C ALA A 353 -5.91 5.45 -0.91
N PRO A 354 -5.27 6.65 -0.93
CA PRO A 354 -5.93 7.88 -1.39
C PRO A 354 -6.37 7.86 -2.86
N VAL A 355 -5.68 7.10 -3.72
CA VAL A 355 -5.99 7.05 -5.16
C VAL A 355 -7.17 6.13 -5.50
N LEU A 356 -7.57 5.23 -4.61
CA LEU A 356 -8.58 4.18 -4.90
C LEU A 356 -9.94 4.76 -5.32
N ARG A 357 -10.40 5.83 -4.67
CA ARG A 357 -11.68 6.47 -5.02
C ARG A 357 -11.64 7.06 -6.42
N ILE A 358 -10.52 7.70 -6.77
CA ILE A 358 -10.33 8.36 -8.06
C ILE A 358 -10.23 7.32 -9.17
N GLN A 359 -9.40 6.29 -8.97
CA GLN A 359 -9.25 5.18 -9.91
C GLN A 359 -10.58 4.43 -10.13
N SER A 360 -11.34 4.17 -9.06
CA SER A 360 -12.65 3.49 -9.18
C SER A 360 -13.66 4.34 -9.95
N GLY A 361 -13.66 5.66 -9.73
CA GLY A 361 -14.49 6.60 -10.49
C GLY A 361 -14.15 6.64 -11.97
N ALA A 362 -12.87 6.65 -12.33
CA ALA A 362 -12.42 6.59 -13.73
C ALA A 362 -12.81 5.27 -14.40
N LYS A 363 -12.65 4.13 -13.70
CA LYS A 363 -13.10 2.82 -14.17
C LYS A 363 -14.60 2.76 -14.43
N ALA A 364 -15.41 3.36 -13.55
CA ALA A 364 -16.86 3.44 -13.75
C ALA A 364 -17.26 4.25 -15.00
N LYS A 365 -16.40 5.16 -15.48
CA LYS A 365 -16.57 5.90 -16.74
C LYS A 365 -15.99 5.18 -17.97
N GLY A 366 -15.42 4.00 -17.81
CA GLY A 366 -14.81 3.22 -18.90
C GLY A 366 -13.33 3.50 -19.15
N PHE A 367 -12.65 4.25 -18.29
CA PHE A 367 -11.19 4.42 -18.35
C PHE A 367 -10.47 3.26 -17.66
N SER A 368 -9.29 2.91 -18.14
CA SER A 368 -8.43 1.88 -17.53
C SER A 368 -7.79 2.37 -16.22
N ASP A 369 -7.29 3.62 -16.23
CA ASP A 369 -6.63 4.25 -15.08
C ASP A 369 -6.57 5.78 -15.23
N VAL A 370 -5.86 6.44 -14.32
CA VAL A 370 -5.81 7.90 -14.16
C VAL A 370 -4.39 8.42 -14.25
N VAL A 371 -4.16 9.44 -15.08
CA VAL A 371 -2.92 10.24 -15.11
C VAL A 371 -3.05 11.38 -14.10
N TYR A 372 -2.09 11.50 -13.19
CA TYR A 372 -2.03 12.59 -12.22
C TYR A 372 -1.14 13.73 -12.70
N LEU A 373 -1.59 14.96 -12.40
CA LEU A 373 -0.82 16.18 -12.58
C LEU A 373 -0.21 16.66 -11.27
N ASP A 374 0.89 17.40 -11.39
CA ASP A 374 1.62 17.98 -10.27
C ASP A 374 0.73 18.87 -9.40
N ALA A 375 0.95 18.83 -8.08
CA ALA A 375 0.11 19.55 -7.13
C ALA A 375 0.28 21.08 -7.15
N ILE A 376 1.36 21.59 -7.74
CA ILE A 376 1.69 23.02 -7.72
C ILE A 376 1.07 23.72 -8.92
N ASN A 377 1.45 23.29 -10.12
CA ASN A 377 1.11 23.94 -11.38
C ASN A 377 -0.12 23.32 -12.02
N LYS A 378 -0.51 22.10 -11.61
CA LYS A 378 -1.62 21.33 -12.18
C LYS A 378 -1.50 21.21 -13.69
N LYS A 379 -0.26 21.05 -14.16
CA LYS A 379 0.11 21.08 -15.58
C LYS A 379 1.05 19.95 -15.95
N TYR A 380 2.00 19.62 -15.08
CA TYR A 380 3.05 18.66 -15.38
C TYR A 380 2.61 17.26 -14.98
N LEU A 381 2.89 16.27 -15.84
CA LEU A 381 2.59 14.87 -15.61
C LEU A 381 3.42 14.34 -14.42
N GLU A 382 2.82 13.48 -13.61
CA GLU A 382 3.53 12.70 -12.59
C GLU A 382 3.50 11.19 -12.90
N GLU A 383 2.41 10.51 -12.55
CA GLU A 383 2.26 9.06 -12.65
C GLU A 383 0.85 8.66 -13.06
N VAL A 384 0.72 7.40 -13.49
CA VAL A 384 -0.57 6.74 -13.75
C VAL A 384 -0.88 5.77 -12.63
N SER A 385 -1.54 6.23 -11.57
CA SER A 385 -1.82 5.56 -10.28
C SER A 385 -0.66 4.76 -9.65
N SER A 386 -0.24 3.67 -10.29
CA SER A 386 0.81 2.74 -9.86
C SER A 386 1.94 2.53 -10.90
N CYS A 387 1.93 3.27 -12.01
CA CYS A 387 2.88 3.18 -13.11
C CYS A 387 3.54 4.53 -13.41
N ASN A 388 4.78 4.49 -13.90
CA ASN A 388 5.44 5.67 -14.48
C ASN A 388 4.96 5.87 -15.93
N ILE A 389 4.92 7.13 -16.39
CA ILE A 389 4.48 7.49 -17.75
C ILE A 389 5.64 7.99 -18.62
N PHE A 390 5.56 7.70 -19.91
CA PHE A 390 6.48 8.14 -20.95
C PHE A 390 5.70 8.69 -22.14
N VAL A 391 6.24 9.75 -22.74
CA VAL A 391 5.69 10.46 -23.88
C VAL A 391 6.72 10.44 -25.00
N VAL A 392 6.31 9.99 -26.18
CA VAL A 392 7.16 9.90 -27.37
C VAL A 392 6.75 10.97 -28.38
N LYS A 393 7.74 11.70 -28.88
CA LYS A 393 7.60 12.64 -29.99
C LYS A 393 8.85 12.53 -30.86
N ASP A 394 8.67 12.20 -32.13
CA ASP A 394 9.77 11.92 -33.06
C ASP A 394 10.75 10.87 -32.48
N ASN A 395 12.05 11.18 -32.39
CA ASN A 395 13.06 10.29 -31.80
C ASN A 395 13.27 10.49 -30.28
N ALA A 396 12.48 11.37 -29.65
CA ALA A 396 12.63 11.72 -28.24
C ALA A 396 11.59 11.00 -27.36
N ILE A 397 12.05 10.43 -26.25
CA ILE A 397 11.23 9.83 -25.20
C ILE A 397 11.39 10.67 -23.94
N SER A 398 10.32 11.34 -23.55
CA SER A 398 10.27 12.19 -22.35
C SER A 398 9.53 11.50 -21.21
N THR A 399 10.05 11.61 -19.98
CA THR A 399 9.37 11.13 -18.76
C THR A 399 9.57 12.12 -17.62
N PRO A 400 8.60 12.25 -16.70
CA PRO A 400 8.74 13.09 -15.52
C PRO A 400 10.04 12.81 -14.72
N ALA A 401 10.77 13.87 -14.39
CA ALA A 401 12.00 13.81 -13.59
C ALA A 401 11.72 13.47 -12.11
N LEU A 402 12.67 12.79 -11.45
CA LEU A 402 12.51 12.30 -10.08
C LEU A 402 12.74 13.41 -9.03
N HIS A 403 11.77 14.29 -8.85
CA HIS A 403 11.81 15.38 -7.85
C HIS A 403 11.04 15.07 -6.54
N GLY A 404 10.89 13.78 -6.20
CA GLY A 404 10.34 13.34 -4.92
C GLY A 404 8.84 13.05 -4.87
N THR A 405 8.07 13.43 -5.90
CA THR A 405 6.64 13.06 -6.03
C THR A 405 6.40 11.83 -6.90
N ILE A 406 7.37 11.49 -7.74
CA ILE A 406 7.35 10.33 -8.63
C ILE A 406 8.15 9.19 -8.02
N LEU A 407 7.57 7.99 -8.00
CA LEU A 407 8.22 6.77 -7.55
C LEU A 407 9.34 6.37 -8.55
N PRO A 408 10.59 6.16 -8.11
CA PRO A 408 11.65 5.64 -8.96
C PRO A 408 11.40 4.17 -9.32
N GLY A 409 10.67 3.93 -10.40
CA GLY A 409 10.39 2.59 -10.91
C GLY A 409 11.64 1.86 -11.40
N VAL A 410 11.85 0.61 -10.98
CA VAL A 410 12.91 -0.26 -11.53
C VAL A 410 12.68 -0.48 -13.04
N THR A 411 11.42 -0.67 -13.45
CA THR A 411 11.04 -0.77 -14.87
C THR A 411 11.28 0.54 -15.62
N ARG A 412 10.92 1.70 -15.03
CA ARG A 412 11.24 3.03 -15.58
C ARG A 412 12.74 3.17 -15.85
N LYS A 413 13.57 2.86 -14.84
CA LYS A 413 15.04 2.90 -14.94
C LYS A 413 15.53 2.00 -16.09
N SER A 414 15.07 0.76 -16.12
CA SER A 414 15.46 -0.21 -17.15
C SER A 414 15.04 0.21 -18.57
N ILE A 415 13.84 0.75 -18.72
CA ILE A 415 13.34 1.23 -20.03
C ILE A 415 14.12 2.44 -20.53
N ILE A 416 14.53 3.35 -19.65
CA ILE A 416 15.41 4.48 -20.02
C ILE A 416 16.76 3.94 -20.56
N GLU A 417 17.36 2.98 -19.87
CA GLU A 417 18.63 2.37 -20.28
C GLU A 417 18.50 1.61 -21.62
N VAL A 418 17.43 0.82 -21.80
CA VAL A 418 17.13 0.11 -23.06
C VAL A 418 16.86 1.10 -24.20
N ALA A 419 16.07 2.14 -23.97
CA ALA A 419 15.76 3.12 -25.02
C ALA A 419 17.03 3.85 -25.49
N ARG A 420 17.92 4.23 -24.57
CA ARG A 420 19.21 4.84 -24.92
C ARG A 420 20.08 3.89 -25.74
N SER A 421 20.13 2.59 -25.41
CA SER A 421 20.91 1.61 -26.18
C SER A 421 20.34 1.35 -27.59
N ARG A 422 19.08 1.70 -27.83
CA ARG A 422 18.41 1.67 -29.14
C ARG A 422 18.54 2.97 -29.94
N GLY A 423 19.20 4.00 -29.39
CA GLY A 423 19.43 5.27 -30.08
C GLY A 423 18.34 6.33 -29.89
N TYR A 424 17.37 6.10 -28.99
CA TYR A 424 16.40 7.12 -28.63
C TYR A 424 17.03 8.20 -27.74
N GLU A 425 16.61 9.44 -27.93
CA GLU A 425 16.95 10.52 -27.01
C GLU A 425 16.01 10.47 -25.80
N VAL A 426 16.52 10.10 -24.62
CA VAL A 426 15.69 9.96 -23.42
C VAL A 426 15.89 11.14 -22.46
N GLN A 427 14.81 11.91 -22.28
CA GLN A 427 14.79 13.13 -21.47
C GLN A 427 14.00 12.93 -20.16
N GLU A 428 14.66 13.11 -19.03
CA GLU A 428 14.03 13.14 -17.72
C GLU A 428 13.82 14.60 -17.30
N ARG A 429 12.60 15.11 -17.46
CA ARG A 429 12.28 16.54 -17.26
C ARG A 429 10.83 16.74 -16.84
N LEU A 430 10.42 17.99 -16.62
CA LEU A 430 8.99 18.31 -16.55
C LEU A 430 8.36 18.08 -17.93
N VAL A 431 7.26 17.32 -17.97
CA VAL A 431 6.48 17.03 -19.17
C VAL A 431 5.09 17.58 -18.92
N SER A 432 4.58 18.44 -19.79
CA SER A 432 3.27 19.06 -19.64
C SER A 432 2.13 18.21 -20.20
N VAL A 433 0.91 18.47 -19.75
CA VAL A 433 -0.29 17.90 -20.36
C VAL A 433 -0.44 18.29 -21.84
N ASP A 434 0.05 19.47 -22.25
CA ASP A 434 0.03 19.89 -23.65
C ASP A 434 0.90 18.95 -24.52
N GLU A 435 2.09 18.60 -24.04
CA GLU A 435 2.96 17.63 -24.69
C GLU A 435 2.37 16.21 -24.70
N LEU A 436 1.63 15.84 -23.66
CA LEU A 436 0.87 14.58 -23.66
C LEU A 436 -0.14 14.54 -24.79
N LEU A 437 -0.87 15.64 -25.02
CA LEU A 437 -1.90 15.74 -26.05
C LEU A 437 -1.32 15.82 -27.48
N ASP A 438 -0.07 16.28 -27.63
CA ASP A 438 0.65 16.38 -28.91
C ASP A 438 1.55 15.16 -29.21
N ALA A 439 1.61 14.19 -28.30
CA ALA A 439 2.48 13.02 -28.41
C ALA A 439 2.16 12.13 -29.63
N SER A 440 3.20 11.50 -30.19
CA SER A 440 3.05 10.47 -31.21
C SER A 440 2.67 9.11 -30.60
N GLU A 441 3.24 8.79 -29.44
CA GLU A 441 2.96 7.58 -28.66
C GLU A 441 3.07 7.88 -27.16
N VAL A 442 2.30 7.15 -26.35
CA VAL A 442 2.36 7.22 -24.89
C VAL A 442 2.36 5.80 -24.35
N PHE A 443 3.17 5.54 -23.32
CA PHE A 443 3.18 4.26 -22.65
C PHE A 443 3.46 4.40 -21.15
N CYS A 444 2.99 3.42 -20.39
CA CYS A 444 3.22 3.31 -18.95
C CYS A 444 4.19 2.17 -18.65
N THR A 445 4.89 2.24 -17.52
CA THR A 445 5.80 1.17 -17.08
C THR A 445 5.59 0.81 -15.61
N GLY A 446 5.78 -0.46 -15.30
CA GLY A 446 5.71 -0.99 -13.93
C GLY A 446 5.87 -2.51 -13.92
N THR A 447 6.28 -3.10 -12.79
CA THR A 447 6.59 -4.53 -12.70
C THR A 447 5.46 -5.44 -13.22
N ALA A 448 4.20 -5.10 -12.93
CA ALA A 448 3.05 -5.91 -13.31
C ALA A 448 2.89 -5.99 -14.84
N VAL A 449 2.95 -4.83 -15.51
CA VAL A 449 2.64 -4.67 -16.95
C VAL A 449 3.87 -4.65 -17.85
N VAL A 450 5.06 -4.48 -17.27
CA VAL A 450 6.33 -4.18 -17.96
C VAL A 450 6.24 -2.86 -18.73
N VAL A 451 5.67 -2.88 -19.92
CA VAL A 451 5.31 -1.70 -20.73
C VAL A 451 3.84 -1.86 -21.13
N SER A 452 3.04 -0.84 -20.89
CA SER A 452 1.63 -0.80 -21.26
C SER A 452 1.40 0.35 -22.24
N PRO A 453 1.10 0.08 -23.52
CA PRO A 453 0.76 1.11 -24.49
C PRO A 453 -0.49 1.87 -24.05
N VAL A 454 -0.56 3.16 -24.35
CA VAL A 454 -1.74 4.00 -24.11
C VAL A 454 -2.37 4.34 -25.46
N GLY A 455 -3.61 3.89 -25.66
CA GLY A 455 -4.34 4.10 -26.91
C GLY A 455 -5.03 5.46 -26.97
N SER A 456 -5.42 6.01 -25.81
CA SER A 456 -5.99 7.36 -25.74
C SER A 456 -5.89 7.97 -24.36
N VAL A 457 -5.85 9.29 -24.31
CA VAL A 457 -5.97 10.09 -23.09
C VAL A 457 -7.14 11.07 -23.25
N THR A 458 -7.94 11.24 -22.19
CA THR A 458 -8.98 12.26 -22.11
C THR A 458 -8.60 13.31 -21.08
N TYR A 459 -8.54 14.57 -21.51
CA TYR A 459 -8.27 15.74 -20.67
C TYR A 459 -9.37 16.78 -20.88
N LEU A 460 -10.06 17.17 -19.80
CA LEU A 460 -11.15 18.16 -19.85
C LEU A 460 -12.14 17.87 -20.99
N GLU A 461 -12.65 16.63 -21.03
CA GLU A 461 -13.60 16.11 -22.04
C GLU A 461 -13.04 15.99 -23.48
N LYS A 462 -11.85 16.51 -23.76
CA LYS A 462 -11.15 16.32 -25.02
C LYS A 462 -10.37 15.00 -25.00
N ARG A 463 -10.76 14.08 -25.88
CA ARG A 463 -10.04 12.82 -26.10
C ARG A 463 -9.01 12.97 -27.23
N VAL A 464 -7.78 12.57 -26.96
CA VAL A 464 -6.73 12.36 -27.96
C VAL A 464 -6.49 10.86 -28.07
N THR A 465 -6.45 10.37 -29.31
CA THR A 465 -6.18 8.96 -29.62
C THR A 465 -4.84 8.87 -30.32
N TYR A 466 -3.95 8.01 -29.82
CA TYR A 466 -2.63 7.78 -30.40
C TYR A 466 -2.69 6.56 -31.32
N LYS A 467 -2.01 6.62 -32.47
CA LYS A 467 -1.89 5.47 -33.41
C LYS A 467 -3.24 4.76 -33.70
N ASN A 468 -4.32 5.54 -33.84
CA ASN A 468 -5.69 5.02 -34.02
C ASN A 468 -6.16 4.02 -32.95
N GLY A 469 -5.63 4.12 -31.73
CA GLY A 469 -5.96 3.25 -30.60
C GLY A 469 -5.16 1.94 -30.57
N ALA A 470 -4.21 1.75 -31.50
CA ALA A 470 -3.32 0.59 -31.53
C ALA A 470 -2.05 0.83 -30.69
N PRO A 471 -1.33 -0.23 -30.28
CA PRO A 471 -0.02 -0.09 -29.64
C PRO A 471 0.97 0.66 -30.54
N GLY A 472 1.75 1.55 -29.94
CA GLY A 472 2.81 2.27 -30.63
C GLY A 472 4.06 1.43 -30.87
N GLU A 473 4.80 1.70 -31.93
CA GLU A 473 5.99 0.94 -32.35
C GLU A 473 7.08 0.98 -31.27
N VAL A 474 7.32 2.16 -30.68
CA VAL A 474 8.33 2.34 -29.63
C VAL A 474 7.94 1.53 -28.39
N SER A 475 6.66 1.56 -28.00
CA SER A 475 6.19 0.79 -26.84
C SER A 475 6.32 -0.73 -27.05
N LEU A 476 6.06 -1.23 -28.26
CA LEU A 476 6.21 -2.64 -28.61
C LEU A 476 7.67 -3.08 -28.65
N GLU A 477 8.55 -2.25 -29.21
CA GLU A 477 9.98 -2.51 -29.27
C GLU A 477 10.57 -2.60 -27.86
N LEU A 478 10.30 -1.60 -27.02
CA LEU A 478 10.83 -1.54 -25.65
C LEU A 478 10.27 -2.66 -24.78
N TYR A 479 8.99 -3.04 -24.95
CA TYR A 479 8.42 -4.22 -24.31
C TYR A 479 9.18 -5.48 -24.71
N SER A 480 9.37 -5.71 -26.02
CA SER A 480 10.00 -6.91 -26.56
C SER A 480 11.47 -7.01 -26.13
N ALA A 481 12.18 -5.88 -26.11
CA ALA A 481 13.57 -5.81 -25.66
C ALA A 481 13.69 -6.17 -24.16
N LEU A 482 12.88 -5.55 -23.30
CA LEU A 482 12.97 -5.78 -21.86
C LEU A 482 12.48 -7.19 -21.45
N THR A 483 11.36 -7.64 -22.01
CA THR A 483 10.86 -9.00 -21.73
C THR A 483 11.79 -10.07 -22.29
N GLY A 484 12.45 -9.80 -23.42
CA GLY A 484 13.47 -10.69 -23.97
C GLY A 484 14.62 -10.93 -22.99
N ILE A 485 15.09 -9.88 -22.31
CA ILE A 485 16.11 -9.98 -21.25
C ILE A 485 15.54 -10.76 -20.06
N GLN A 486 14.35 -10.40 -19.56
CA GLN A 486 13.73 -11.04 -18.39
C GLN A 486 13.49 -12.55 -18.57
N MET A 487 13.09 -12.96 -19.77
CA MET A 487 12.80 -14.36 -20.11
C MET A 487 14.02 -15.12 -20.65
N GLY A 488 15.16 -14.46 -20.81
CA GLY A 488 16.39 -15.06 -21.33
C GLY A 488 16.38 -15.39 -22.82
N SER A 489 15.44 -14.84 -23.60
CA SER A 489 15.43 -14.99 -25.07
C SER A 489 16.31 -13.96 -25.79
N LYS A 490 16.79 -12.96 -25.04
CA LYS A 490 17.84 -12.01 -25.45
C LYS A 490 18.95 -12.02 -24.42
N GLU A 491 20.18 -11.77 -24.88
CA GLU A 491 21.34 -11.62 -24.01
C GLU A 491 21.15 -10.42 -23.09
N ASP A 492 21.55 -10.60 -21.84
CA ASP A 492 21.56 -9.55 -20.82
C ASP A 492 22.95 -8.90 -20.74
N SER A 493 23.22 -7.96 -21.64
CA SER A 493 24.49 -7.24 -21.67
C SER A 493 24.69 -6.27 -20.49
N MET A 494 23.66 -6.07 -19.67
CA MET A 494 23.66 -5.10 -18.56
C MET A 494 23.79 -5.77 -17.19
N GLY A 495 23.79 -7.10 -17.11
CA GLY A 495 23.90 -7.85 -15.86
C GLY A 495 22.70 -7.63 -14.92
N TRP A 496 21.50 -7.52 -15.47
CA TRP A 496 20.26 -7.27 -14.71
C TRP A 496 19.56 -8.53 -14.21
N THR A 497 19.84 -9.68 -14.81
CA THR A 497 19.22 -10.96 -14.50
C THR A 497 20.09 -11.74 -13.54
N MET A 498 19.46 -12.28 -12.51
CA MET A 498 20.11 -13.13 -11.51
C MET A 498 19.53 -14.54 -11.60
N GLU A 499 20.39 -15.50 -11.90
CA GLU A 499 20.03 -16.92 -11.91
C GLU A 499 19.89 -17.46 -10.49
N LEU A 500 18.87 -18.28 -10.28
CA LEU A 500 18.68 -19.05 -9.06
C LEU A 500 19.21 -20.47 -9.31
N ASN A 501 20.22 -20.85 -8.53
CA ASN A 501 20.81 -22.19 -8.55
C ASN A 501 20.06 -23.14 -7.63
#